data_AF-A0A536XXT6-F1
#
_entry.id   AF-A0A536XXT6-F1
#
_cell.length_a   1.000
_cell.length_b   1.000
_cell.length_c   1.000
_cell.angle_alpha   90.00
_cell.angle_beta   90.00
_cell.angle_gamma   90.00
#
_symmetry.space_group_name_H-M   'P 1'
#
loop_
_entity.id
_entity.type
_entity.pdbx_description
1 polymer ?
#
loop_
_entity_poly.entity_id
_entity_poly.type
_entity_poly.pdbx_seq_one_letter_code
_entity_poly.pdbx_strand_id
1 'polypeptide(L)' 'MRTFYVRPQCEAGYGTGDGVSYENAWNGLASVDWEALAALASAMVLVCGDPAGRDRVIALRVDWSARAALKKAA' A
#
# COMPACT_ATOMS: atom_id res chain seq x y z
N MET A 1 -7.60 -9.56 -6.15
CA MET A 1 -7.11 -8.21 -5.79
C MET A 1 -7.11 -8.14 -4.28
N ARG A 2 -5.94 -7.92 -3.66
CA ARG A 2 -5.79 -7.77 -2.20
C ARG A 2 -5.60 -6.30 -1.86
N THR A 3 -6.11 -5.89 -0.70
CA THR A 3 -5.92 -4.54 -0.17
C THR A 3 -4.81 -4.55 0.88
N PHE A 4 -3.93 -3.56 0.81
CA PHE A 4 -2.91 -3.27 1.80
C PHE A 4 -3.12 -1.87 2.37
N TYR A 5 -2.57 -1.64 3.55
CA TYR A 5 -2.72 -0.40 4.30
C TYR A 5 -1.34 0.20 4.60
N VAL A 6 -1.20 1.48 4.34
CA VAL A 6 -0.07 2.31 4.76
C VAL A 6 -0.64 3.39 5.67
N ARG A 7 -0.06 3.53 6.86
CA ARG A 7 -0.40 4.59 7.81
C ARG A 7 0.77 5.56 7.95
N PRO A 8 0.57 6.77 8.50
CA PRO A 8 1.65 7.74 8.66
C PRO A 8 2.75 7.16 9.53
N GLN A 9 4.01 7.52 9.26
CA GLN A 9 5.11 6.98 10.03
C GLN A 9 5.02 7.38 11.52
N CYS A 10 5.18 6.43 12.42
CA CYS A 10 5.28 6.64 13.87
C CYS A 10 6.39 5.77 14.48
N GLU A 11 6.86 6.13 15.68
CA GLU A 11 7.95 5.40 16.34
C GLU A 11 7.55 3.97 16.75
N ALA A 12 6.30 3.77 17.16
CA ALA A 12 5.82 2.47 17.64
C ALA A 12 5.55 1.46 16.51
N GLY A 13 5.38 1.93 15.26
CA GLY A 13 4.90 1.11 14.16
C GLY A 13 3.45 0.62 14.36
N TYR A 14 3.06 -0.39 13.57
CA TYR A 14 1.70 -0.92 13.56
C TYR A 14 1.70 -2.46 13.49
N GLY A 15 1.26 -3.10 14.57
CA GLY A 15 1.04 -4.54 14.62
C GLY A 15 2.23 -5.36 14.10
N THR A 16 1.97 -6.28 13.16
CA THR A 16 3.01 -7.07 12.49
C THR A 16 3.74 -6.31 11.39
N GLY A 17 3.20 -5.20 10.90
CA GLY A 17 3.74 -4.43 9.78
C GLY A 17 3.68 -5.15 8.43
N ASP A 18 2.78 -6.11 8.25
CA ASP A 18 2.59 -6.84 6.98
C ASP A 18 1.68 -6.12 5.96
N GLY A 19 1.06 -5.01 6.38
CA GLY A 19 0.19 -4.19 5.57
C GLY A 19 -1.21 -4.77 5.35
N VAL A 20 -1.56 -5.94 5.90
CA VAL A 20 -2.77 -6.70 5.46
C VAL A 20 -4.06 -6.24 6.15
N SER A 21 -3.94 -5.45 7.21
CA SER A 21 -5.04 -4.78 7.90
C SER A 21 -4.62 -3.38 8.35
N TYR A 22 -5.57 -2.58 8.84
CA TYR A 22 -5.27 -1.25 9.37
C TYR A 22 -4.40 -1.31 10.65
N GLU A 23 -4.60 -2.35 11.47
CA GLU A 23 -3.83 -2.61 12.69
C GLU A 23 -2.40 -3.05 12.38
N ASN A 24 -2.20 -3.78 11.29
CA ASN A 24 -0.90 -4.28 10.83
C ASN A 24 -0.31 -3.46 9.67
N ALA A 25 -0.76 -2.21 9.49
CA ALA A 25 -0.39 -1.38 8.34
C ALA A 25 1.14 -1.20 8.20
N TRP A 26 1.60 -0.92 6.99
CA TRP A 26 2.97 -0.45 6.78
C TRP A 26 3.18 0.92 7.43
N ASN A 27 4.31 1.07 8.12
CA ASN A 27 4.66 2.27 8.89
C ASN A 27 5.29 3.36 8.00
N GLY A 28 4.44 4.03 7.23
CA GLY A 28 4.85 4.97 6.20
C GLY A 28 5.13 4.29 4.86
N LEU A 29 5.17 5.10 3.80
CA LEU A 29 5.37 4.63 2.42
C LEU A 29 6.72 3.94 2.20
N ALA A 30 7.75 4.29 2.99
CA ALA A 30 9.06 3.67 2.90
C ALA A 30 9.06 2.19 3.36
N SER A 31 8.07 1.77 4.15
CA SER A 31 7.94 0.39 4.63
C SER A 31 7.09 -0.50 3.73
N VAL A 32 6.65 0.01 2.58
CA VAL A 32 5.89 -0.78 1.61
C VAL A 32 6.75 -1.94 1.10
N ASP A 33 6.24 -3.16 1.27
CA ASP A 33 6.82 -4.35 0.67
C ASP A 33 6.36 -4.48 -0.79
N TRP A 34 7.24 -4.07 -1.69
CA TRP A 34 7.00 -4.15 -3.13
C TRP A 34 6.99 -5.58 -3.67
N GLU A 35 7.68 -6.52 -3.02
CA GLU A 35 7.67 -7.93 -3.40
C GLU A 35 6.31 -8.57 -3.08
N ALA A 36 5.74 -8.25 -1.92
CA ALA A 36 4.38 -8.67 -1.53
C ALA A 36 3.32 -8.14 -2.51
N LEU A 37 3.48 -6.91 -3.02
CA LEU A 37 2.62 -6.37 -4.07
C LEU A 37 2.85 -7.08 -5.42
N ALA A 38 4.10 -7.38 -5.77
CA ALA A 38 4.49 -8.01 -7.02
C ALA A 38 4.07 -9.49 -7.13
N ALA A 39 3.92 -10.16 -5.99
CA ALA A 39 3.39 -11.52 -5.91
C ALA A 39 1.92 -11.64 -6.36
N LEU A 40 1.21 -10.51 -6.50
CA LEU A 40 -0.19 -10.46 -6.91
C LEU A 40 -0.33 -9.90 -8.32
N ALA A 41 -1.26 -10.41 -9.12
CA ALA A 41 -1.55 -9.85 -10.45
C ALA A 41 -2.03 -8.38 -10.39
N SER A 42 -2.75 -8.03 -9.32
CA SER A 42 -3.14 -6.65 -8.99
C SER A 42 -3.36 -6.46 -7.48
N ALA A 43 -3.10 -5.25 -6.99
CA ALA A 43 -3.25 -4.87 -5.59
C ALA A 43 -3.85 -3.47 -5.43
N MET A 44 -4.48 -3.24 -4.29
CA MET A 44 -4.92 -1.92 -3.83
C MET A 44 -4.07 -1.54 -2.61
N VAL A 45 -3.53 -0.33 -2.56
CA VAL A 45 -2.85 0.22 -1.39
C VAL A 45 -3.62 1.44 -0.91
N LEU A 46 -4.08 1.39 0.34
CA LEU A 46 -4.76 2.50 1.00
C LEU A 46 -3.75 3.26 1.85
N VAL A 47 -3.44 4.50 1.45
CA VAL A 47 -2.58 5.40 2.20
C VAL A 47 -3.46 6.28 3.08
N CYS A 48 -3.45 5.99 4.38
CA CYS A 48 -4.25 6.68 5.39
C CYS A 48 -3.51 7.94 5.88
N GLY A 49 -4.15 9.10 5.83
CA GLY A 49 -3.53 10.41 6.06
C GLY A 49 -3.55 10.92 7.50
N ASP A 50 -4.14 10.20 8.46
CA ASP A 50 -4.21 10.64 9.86
C ASP A 50 -4.08 9.43 10.81
N PRO A 51 -3.15 9.43 11.79
CA PRO A 51 -3.14 8.41 12.84
C PRO A 51 -4.44 8.35 13.65
N ALA A 52 -5.24 9.43 13.70
CA ALA A 52 -6.58 9.48 14.29
C ALA A 52 -7.71 9.00 13.34
N GLY A 53 -7.38 8.54 12.13
CA GLY A 53 -8.32 7.82 11.25
C GLY A 53 -9.36 8.66 10.52
N ARG A 54 -9.22 9.99 10.42
CA ARG A 54 -10.20 10.85 9.74
C ARG A 54 -9.90 11.08 8.26
N ASP A 55 -10.84 10.63 7.43
CA ASP A 55 -11.31 11.05 6.09
C ASP A 55 -10.33 11.31 4.94
N ARG A 56 -9.02 11.18 5.12
CA ARG A 56 -8.05 11.33 4.02
C ARG A 56 -7.41 10.00 3.71
N VAL A 57 -7.94 9.35 2.66
CA VAL A 57 -7.35 8.12 2.11
C VAL A 57 -6.98 8.35 0.64
N ILE A 58 -5.77 7.96 0.27
CA ILE A 58 -5.40 7.79 -1.14
C ILE A 58 -5.50 6.31 -1.45
N ALA A 59 -6.30 5.96 -2.46
CA ALA A 59 -6.39 4.60 -2.98
C ALA A 59 -5.48 4.47 -4.22
N LEU A 60 -4.43 3.68 -4.09
CA LEU A 60 -3.48 3.40 -5.17
C LEU A 60 -3.76 1.99 -5.72
N ARG A 61 -4.20 1.93 -6.98
CA ARG A 61 -4.33 0.67 -7.69
C ARG A 61 -3.02 0.34 -8.40
N VAL A 62 -2.49 -0.85 -8.15
CA VAL A 62 -1.26 -1.35 -8.76
C VAL A 62 -1.62 -2.54 -9.66
N ASP A 63 -1.40 -2.37 -10.97
CA ASP A 63 -1.55 -3.43 -11.97
C ASP A 63 -0.21 -3.62 -12.71
N TRP A 64 0.40 -4.80 -12.60
CA TRP A 64 1.71 -5.07 -13.21
C TRP A 64 1.65 -5.21 -14.73
N SER A 65 0.50 -5.60 -15.27
CA SER A 65 0.24 -5.66 -16.71
C SER A 65 0.33 -4.28 -17.37
N ALA A 66 0.15 -3.19 -16.62
CA ALA A 66 0.29 -1.82 -17.12
C ALA A 66 1.72 -1.51 -17.57
N ARG A 67 2.76 -2.13 -16.98
CA ARG A 67 4.15 -1.88 -17.40
C ARG A 67 4.42 -2.32 -18.84
N ALA A 68 3.82 -3.43 -19.27
CA ALA A 68 3.91 -3.88 -20.66
C ALA A 68 3.15 -2.95 -21.61
N ALA A 69 2.05 -2.36 -21.16
CA ALA A 69 1.29 -1.36 -21.92
C ALA A 69 2.04 -0.02 -22.02
N LEU A 70 2.70 0.43 -20.95
CA LEU A 70 3.49 1.66 -20.92
C LEU A 70 4.72 1.59 -21.85
N LYS A 71 5.38 0.43 -21.95
CA LYS A 71 6.48 0.21 -22.92
C LYS A 71 6.03 0.25 -24.39
N LYS A 72 4.75 0.03 -24.68
CA LYS A 72 4.21 0.13 -26.06
C LYS A 72 3.79 1.55 -26.43
N ALA A 73 3.64 2.43 -25.44
CA ALA A 73 3.15 3.80 -25.61
C ALA A 73 4.25 4.87 -25.56
N ALA A 74 5.51 4.46 -25.34
CA ALA A 74 6.71 5.30 -25.35
C ALA A 74 7.61 4.92 -26.52
#